data_AF-A0A535QPA4-F1
#
_entry.id   AF-A0A535QPA4-F1
#
_cell.length_a   1.000
_cell.length_b   1.000
_cell.length_c   1.000
_cell.angle_alpha   90.00
_cell.angle_beta   90.00
_cell.angle_gamma   90.00
#
_symmetry.space_group_name_H-M   'P 1'
#
loop_
_entity.id
_entity.type
_entity.pdbx_description
1 polymer ?
#
loop_
_entity_poly.entity_id
_entity_poly.type
_entity_poly.pdbx_seq_one_letter_code
_entity_poly.pdbx_strand_id
1 'polypeptide(L)'
;MFEATFKITALLESNGQGQRVFQVLKHEAPVDDEGLLSLVAMIYQQDVSHTLRAGDELKVTVRLDFPSREIERTLHFREDGRFEGEGVAEPTTDLLPLIASQSERFRQYVQPGDVITFSFQVQRH
;
A
#
# COMPACT_ATOMS: atom_id res chain seq x y z
N MET A 1 4.78 -12.64 -20.57
CA MET A 1 4.85 -12.56 -19.11
C MET A 1 5.68 -11.37 -18.66
N PHE A 2 5.04 -10.36 -18.08
CA PHE A 2 5.69 -9.19 -17.47
C PHE A 2 5.28 -9.12 -16.00
N GLU A 3 6.24 -8.79 -15.14
CA GLU A 3 6.01 -8.65 -13.70
C GLU A 3 6.81 -7.44 -13.17
N ALA A 4 6.15 -6.60 -12.38
CA ALA A 4 6.78 -5.47 -11.70
C ALA A 4 6.29 -5.39 -10.25
N THR A 5 7.22 -5.14 -9.31
CA THR A 5 6.88 -4.98 -7.90
C THR A 5 7.38 -3.65 -7.37
N PHE A 6 6.47 -2.88 -6.76
CA PHE A 6 6.73 -1.59 -6.14
C PHE A 6 6.53 -1.73 -4.63
N LYS A 7 7.47 -1.21 -3.84
CA LYS A 7 7.47 -1.37 -2.38
C LYS A 7 7.75 -0.07 -1.64
N ILE A 8 7.03 0.09 -0.53
CA ILE A 8 7.18 1.16 0.44
C ILE A 8 7.28 0.50 1.80
N THR A 9 8.38 0.77 2.50
CA THR A 9 8.61 0.21 3.83
C THR A 9 8.82 1.36 4.79
N ALA A 10 8.12 1.32 5.90
CA ALA A 10 8.19 2.34 6.94
C ALA A 10 8.40 1.69 8.31
N LEU A 11 9.38 2.19 9.04
CA LEU A 11 9.60 1.86 10.44
C LEU A 11 8.68 2.74 11.28
N LEU A 12 7.97 2.14 12.22
CA LEU A 12 7.18 2.87 13.18
C LEU A 12 8.03 3.33 14.37
N GLU A 13 7.99 4.61 14.64
CA GLU A 13 8.69 5.25 15.74
C GLU A 13 7.74 6.10 16.58
N SER A 14 8.27 6.63 17.68
CA SER A 14 7.62 7.65 18.50
C SER A 14 8.43 8.92 18.40
N ASN A 15 7.79 10.07 18.16
CA ASN A 15 8.45 11.37 17.98
C ASN A 15 9.02 11.98 19.28
N GLY A 16 9.28 11.17 20.31
CA GLY A 16 9.71 11.62 21.64
C GLY A 16 8.61 12.26 22.48
N GLN A 17 7.47 12.63 21.89
CA GLN A 17 6.28 13.15 22.60
C GLN A 17 5.19 12.08 22.76
N GLY A 18 5.48 10.84 22.38
CA GLY A 18 4.52 9.73 22.43
C GLY A 18 3.59 9.65 21.22
N GLN A 19 3.75 10.54 20.21
CA GLN A 19 3.00 10.43 18.97
C GLN A 19 3.70 9.51 18.00
N ARG A 20 2.88 8.77 17.27
CA ARG A 20 3.31 7.83 16.24
C ARG A 20 3.85 8.57 15.02
N VAL A 21 5.03 8.17 14.55
CA VAL A 21 5.60 8.65 13.29
C VAL A 21 6.21 7.48 12.51
N PHE A 22 6.25 7.60 11.20
CA PHE A 22 6.72 6.58 10.30
C PHE A 22 7.98 7.07 9.60
N GLN A 23 9.11 6.44 9.90
CA GLN A 23 10.35 6.62 9.15
C GLN A 23 10.28 5.77 7.89
N VAL A 24 9.88 6.39 6.78
CA VAL A 24 9.84 5.72 5.47
C VAL A 24 11.26 5.59 4.94
N LEU A 25 11.73 4.38 4.67
CA LEU A 25 13.14 4.12 4.33
C LEU A 25 13.64 4.83 3.06
N LYS A 26 12.72 5.26 2.17
CA LYS A 26 13.01 6.01 0.95
C LYS A 26 12.79 7.52 1.08
N HIS A 27 12.40 8.02 2.24
CA HIS A 27 12.15 9.44 2.49
C HIS A 27 12.97 9.92 3.68
N GLU A 28 13.46 11.16 3.60
CA GLU A 28 14.37 11.69 4.61
C GLU A 28 13.64 12.14 5.89
N ALA A 29 12.37 12.55 5.78
CA ALA A 29 11.59 13.02 6.92
C ALA A 29 10.58 11.94 7.41
N PRO A 30 10.44 11.75 8.74
CA PRO A 30 9.33 11.01 9.30
C PRO A 30 8.00 11.63 8.92
N VAL A 31 7.00 10.79 8.68
CA VAL A 31 5.63 11.22 8.36
C VAL A 31 4.65 10.70 9.41
N ASP A 32 3.53 11.39 9.57
CA ASP A 32 2.41 10.87 10.36
C ASP A 32 1.59 9.86 9.52
N ASP A 33 0.47 9.42 10.09
CA ASP A 33 -0.44 8.47 9.44
C ASP A 33 -1.00 8.95 8.09
N GLU A 34 -1.29 10.25 7.95
CA GLU A 34 -1.83 10.84 6.72
C GLU A 34 -0.72 11.02 5.68
N GLY A 35 0.45 11.45 6.11
CA GLY A 35 1.64 11.57 5.28
C GLY A 35 2.07 10.21 4.73
N LEU A 36 2.02 9.14 5.53
CA LEU A 36 2.30 7.79 5.04
C LEU A 36 1.33 7.38 3.91
N LEU A 37 0.03 7.59 4.10
CA LEU A 37 -0.96 7.26 3.07
C LEU A 37 -0.80 8.12 1.81
N SER A 38 -0.42 9.39 1.97
CA SER A 38 -0.12 10.29 0.86
C SER A 38 1.11 9.82 0.07
N LEU A 39 2.15 9.28 0.72
CA LEU A 39 3.29 8.67 0.05
C LEU A 39 2.92 7.40 -0.70
N VAL A 40 2.06 6.56 -0.11
CA VAL A 40 1.52 5.37 -0.78
C VAL A 40 0.71 5.77 -2.01
N ALA A 41 -0.11 6.81 -1.91
CA ALA A 41 -0.86 7.36 -3.03
C ALA A 41 0.03 7.89 -4.14
N MET A 42 1.07 8.63 -3.78
CA MET A 42 2.01 9.20 -4.73
C MET A 42 2.71 8.10 -5.52
N ILE A 43 3.25 7.07 -4.85
CA ILE A 43 3.93 5.95 -5.51
C ILE A 43 2.97 5.14 -6.37
N TYR A 44 1.74 4.92 -5.90
CA TYR A 44 0.72 4.29 -6.72
C TYR A 44 0.46 5.08 -8.01
N GLN A 45 0.24 6.39 -7.90
CA GLN A 45 -0.04 7.24 -9.07
C GLN A 45 1.16 7.34 -10.01
N GLN A 46 2.37 7.58 -9.49
CA GLN A 46 3.56 7.86 -10.30
C GLN A 46 4.26 6.61 -10.86
N ASP A 47 4.24 5.49 -10.13
CA ASP A 47 5.04 4.32 -10.50
C ASP A 47 4.14 3.15 -10.94
N VAL A 48 3.10 2.84 -10.17
CA VAL A 48 2.26 1.66 -10.39
C VAL A 48 1.29 1.91 -11.54
N SER A 49 0.53 3.00 -11.49
CA SER A 49 -0.58 3.27 -12.41
C SER A 49 -0.12 3.35 -13.87
N HIS A 50 1.05 3.94 -14.11
CA HIS A 50 1.65 4.07 -15.44
C HIS A 50 2.13 2.73 -16.03
N THR A 51 2.31 1.71 -15.20
CA THR A 51 2.78 0.39 -15.63
C THR A 51 1.62 -0.54 -16.03
N LEU A 52 0.41 -0.26 -15.54
CA LEU A 52 -0.78 -1.06 -15.75
C LEU A 52 -1.32 -0.98 -17.19
N ARG A 53 -1.82 -2.12 -17.67
CA ARG A 53 -2.56 -2.27 -18.93
C ARG A 53 -3.82 -3.07 -18.68
N ALA A 54 -4.84 -2.81 -19.49
CA ALA A 54 -6.08 -3.57 -19.45
C ALA A 54 -5.79 -5.09 -19.52
N GLY A 55 -6.41 -5.85 -18.63
CA GLY A 55 -6.17 -7.29 -18.46
C GLY A 55 -5.08 -7.64 -17.46
N ASP A 56 -4.32 -6.66 -16.93
CA ASP A 56 -3.32 -6.91 -15.89
C ASP A 56 -4.00 -7.25 -14.54
N GLU A 57 -3.33 -8.07 -13.75
CA GLU A 57 -3.65 -8.28 -12.33
C GLU A 57 -2.75 -7.40 -11.46
N LEU A 58 -3.35 -6.73 -10.47
CA LEU A 58 -2.65 -5.98 -9.45
C LEU A 58 -2.87 -6.64 -8.10
N LYS A 59 -1.80 -7.14 -7.49
CA LYS A 59 -1.82 -7.57 -6.08
C LYS A 59 -1.36 -6.44 -5.19
N VAL A 60 -2.19 -6.09 -4.22
CA VAL A 60 -1.92 -5.09 -3.20
C VAL A 60 -1.73 -5.80 -1.89
N THR A 61 -0.53 -5.70 -1.32
CA THR A 61 -0.17 -6.39 -0.08
C THR A 61 0.25 -5.38 0.96
N VAL A 62 -0.39 -5.42 2.13
CA VAL A 62 0.04 -4.67 3.31
C VAL A 62 0.52 -5.67 4.35
N ARG A 63 1.77 -5.52 4.78
CA ARG A 63 2.45 -6.45 5.68
C ARG A 63 2.99 -5.71 6.91
N LEU A 64 2.77 -6.28 8.08
CA LEU A 64 3.41 -5.95 9.34
C LEU A 64 4.44 -7.03 9.64
N ASP A 65 5.71 -6.67 9.90
CA ASP A 65 6.76 -7.66 10.11
C ASP A 65 6.74 -8.29 11.51
N PHE A 66 6.32 -7.54 12.53
CA PHE A 66 6.27 -8.01 13.92
C PHE A 66 5.01 -7.52 14.63
N PRO A 67 4.19 -8.42 15.21
CA PRO A 67 4.10 -9.83 14.81
C PRO A 67 3.77 -9.94 13.31
N SER A 68 4.36 -10.92 12.62
CA SER A 68 4.17 -11.09 11.17
C SER A 68 2.69 -11.26 10.82
N ARG A 69 2.12 -10.29 10.12
CA ARG A 69 0.75 -10.31 9.61
C ARG A 69 0.69 -9.68 8.23
N GLU A 70 -0.14 -10.23 7.35
CA GLU A 70 -0.25 -9.75 5.99
C GLU A 70 -1.71 -9.79 5.54
N ILE A 71 -2.12 -8.77 4.79
CA ILE A 71 -3.37 -8.76 4.03
C ILE A 71 -2.98 -8.52 2.58
N GLU A 72 -3.35 -9.47 1.73
CA GLU A 72 -3.22 -9.37 0.27
C GLU A 72 -4.60 -9.23 -0.35
N ARG A 73 -4.70 -8.40 -1.39
CA ARG A 73 -5.88 -8.25 -2.24
C ARG A 73 -5.48 -8.34 -3.69
N THR A 74 -6.14 -9.22 -4.43
CA THR A 74 -5.97 -9.31 -5.89
C THR A 74 -7.06 -8.53 -6.61
N LEU A 75 -6.65 -7.68 -7.54
CA LEU A 75 -7.50 -6.81 -8.34
C LEU A 75 -7.22 -7.03 -9.82
N HIS A 76 -8.26 -6.96 -10.63
CA HIS A 76 -8.16 -7.00 -12.09
C HIS A 76 -8.32 -5.58 -12.65
N PHE A 77 -7.40 -5.17 -13.52
CA PHE A 77 -7.45 -3.87 -14.18
C PHE A 77 -8.20 -3.97 -15.51
N ARG A 78 -9.38 -3.37 -15.57
CA ARG A 78 -10.33 -3.52 -16.66
C ARG A 78 -9.98 -2.65 -17.86
N GLU A 79 -10.61 -2.95 -19.00
CA GLU A 79 -10.49 -2.15 -20.22
C GLU A 79 -10.95 -0.70 -20.06
N ASP A 80 -11.89 -0.44 -19.14
CA ASP A 80 -12.40 0.90 -18.84
C ASP A 80 -11.52 1.67 -17.83
N GLY A 81 -10.34 1.14 -17.50
CA GLY A 81 -9.38 1.77 -16.58
C GLY A 81 -9.79 1.73 -15.11
N ARG A 82 -10.75 0.86 -14.74
CA ARG A 82 -11.19 0.65 -13.36
C ARG A 82 -10.68 -0.68 -12.83
N PHE A 83 -10.51 -0.77 -11.53
CA PHE A 83 -10.23 -2.01 -10.81
C PHE A 83 -11.51 -2.67 -10.35
N GLU A 84 -11.53 -3.99 -10.42
CA GLU A 84 -12.52 -4.85 -9.76
C GLU A 84 -11.80 -5.99 -9.02
N GLY A 85 -12.47 -6.62 -8.06
CA GLY A 85 -11.91 -7.77 -7.33
C GLY A 85 -12.09 -7.67 -5.82
N GLU A 86 -11.13 -8.23 -5.08
CA GLU A 86 -11.27 -8.41 -3.64
C GLU A 86 -11.34 -7.09 -2.87
N GLY A 87 -12.40 -6.92 -2.07
CA GLY A 87 -12.59 -5.72 -1.26
C GLY A 87 -13.10 -4.49 -2.03
N VAL A 88 -13.37 -4.62 -3.33
CA VAL A 88 -13.94 -3.59 -4.18
C VAL A 88 -15.39 -3.98 -4.52
N ALA A 89 -16.37 -3.27 -3.93
CA ALA A 89 -17.79 -3.59 -4.12
C ALA A 89 -18.30 -3.19 -5.52
N GLU A 90 -17.84 -2.06 -6.03
CA GLU A 90 -18.10 -1.57 -7.39
C GLU A 90 -16.77 -1.17 -8.03
N PRO A 91 -16.60 -1.35 -9.36
CA PRO A 91 -15.34 -1.03 -9.99
C PRO A 91 -14.86 0.40 -9.68
N THR A 92 -13.59 0.64 -9.41
CA THR A 92 -13.09 1.96 -8.97
C THR A 92 -11.81 2.36 -9.68
N THR A 93 -11.58 3.65 -9.88
CA THR A 93 -10.27 4.18 -10.34
C THR A 93 -9.35 4.48 -9.17
N ASP A 94 -9.91 4.60 -7.95
CA ASP A 94 -9.19 4.95 -6.74
C ASP A 94 -9.11 3.74 -5.79
N LEU A 95 -7.87 3.29 -5.55
CA LEU A 95 -7.55 2.20 -4.63
C LEU A 95 -7.17 2.69 -3.23
N LEU A 96 -7.07 4.00 -3.01
CA LEU A 96 -6.69 4.54 -1.70
C LEU A 96 -7.65 4.14 -0.58
N PRO A 97 -8.99 4.14 -0.77
CA PRO A 97 -9.89 3.67 0.29
C PRO A 97 -9.63 2.20 0.69
N LEU A 98 -9.32 1.34 -0.29
CA LEU A 98 -8.97 -0.05 -0.05
C LEU A 98 -7.65 -0.16 0.72
N ILE A 99 -6.61 0.57 0.31
CA ILE A 99 -5.30 0.55 0.97
C ILE A 99 -5.38 1.12 2.39
N ALA A 100 -6.09 2.24 2.56
CA ALA A 100 -6.30 2.89 3.84
C ALA A 100 -7.00 1.94 4.82
N SER A 101 -8.09 1.29 4.41
CA SER A 101 -8.82 0.34 5.26
C SER A 101 -7.99 -0.90 5.63
N GLN A 102 -7.14 -1.40 4.73
CA GLN A 102 -6.21 -2.50 5.04
C GLN A 102 -5.16 -2.07 6.07
N SER A 103 -4.54 -0.91 5.86
CA SER A 103 -3.51 -0.39 6.76
C SER A 103 -4.07 -0.05 8.15
N GLU A 104 -5.30 0.47 8.24
CA GLU A 104 -5.96 0.79 9.49
C GLU A 104 -6.05 -0.41 10.43
N ARG A 105 -6.36 -1.59 9.89
CA ARG A 105 -6.38 -2.83 10.68
C ARG A 105 -5.03 -3.12 11.33
N PHE A 106 -3.92 -2.85 10.64
CA PHE A 106 -2.60 -3.04 11.22
C PHE A 106 -2.22 -1.93 12.17
N ARG A 107 -2.61 -0.68 11.86
CA ARG A 107 -2.35 0.49 12.71
C ARG A 107 -2.93 0.38 14.11
N GLN A 108 -3.96 -0.43 14.31
CA GLN A 108 -4.51 -0.72 15.65
C GLN A 108 -3.59 -1.61 16.50
N TYR A 109 -2.67 -2.37 15.87
CA TYR A 109 -1.82 -3.34 16.55
C TYR A 109 -0.34 -2.97 16.56
N VAL A 110 0.09 -2.03 15.71
CA VAL A 110 1.50 -1.64 15.59
C VAL A 110 2.03 -0.90 16.83
N GLN A 111 3.25 -1.24 17.22
CA GLN A 111 4.04 -0.65 18.29
C GLN A 111 5.31 0.01 17.73
N PRO A 112 5.90 0.99 18.43
CA PRO A 112 7.21 1.51 18.05
C PRO A 112 8.23 0.38 17.91
N GLY A 113 8.99 0.38 16.82
CA GLY A 113 9.90 -0.70 16.41
C GLY A 113 9.32 -1.64 15.34
N ASP A 114 8.00 -1.61 15.12
CA ASP A 114 7.38 -2.43 14.07
C ASP A 114 7.61 -1.84 12.68
N VAL A 115 7.63 -2.71 11.67
CA VAL A 115 7.81 -2.32 10.27
C VAL A 115 6.55 -2.65 9.49
N ILE A 116 6.02 -1.65 8.79
CA ILE A 116 4.92 -1.81 7.83
C ILE A 116 5.44 -1.69 6.41
N THR A 117 5.04 -2.62 5.54
CA THR A 117 5.39 -2.63 4.12
C THR A 117 4.13 -2.67 3.27
N PHE A 118 4.04 -1.76 2.31
CA PHE A 118 3.06 -1.77 1.23
C PHE A 118 3.75 -2.27 -0.03
N SER A 119 3.16 -3.27 -0.69
CA SER A 119 3.64 -3.81 -1.96
C SER A 119 2.54 -3.78 -3.00
N PHE A 120 2.91 -3.41 -4.22
CA PHE A 120 2.07 -3.46 -5.41
C PHE A 120 2.77 -4.34 -6.43
N GLN A 121 2.15 -5.46 -6.81
CA GLN A 121 2.70 -6.38 -7.79
C GLN A 121 1.77 -6.38 -9.01
N VAL A 122 2.30 -5.92 -10.15
CA VAL A 122 1.62 -5.96 -11.44
C VAL A 122 2.02 -7.25 -12.15
N GLN A 123 1.04 -8.06 -12.53
CA GLN A 123 1.22 -9.29 -13.29
C GLN A 123 0.49 -9.19 -14.64
N ARG A 124 1.22 -9.47 -15.72
CA ARG A 124 0.69 -9.52 -17.08
C ARG A 124 0.99 -10.87 -17.71
N HIS A 125 -0.08 -11.58 -18.05
CA HIS A 125 -0.05 -12.90 -18.67
C HIS A 125 0.32 -12.78 -20.16
#